data_AF-A0A7X8GCU2-F1
#
_entry.id   AF-A0A7X8GCU2-F1
#
_cell.length_a   1.000
_cell.length_b   1.000
_cell.length_c   1.000
_cell.angle_alpha   90.00
_cell.angle_beta   90.00
_cell.angle_gamma   90.00
#
_symmetry.space_group_name_H-M   'P 1'
#
loop_
_entity.id
_entity.type
_entity.pdbx_description
1 polymer ?
#
loop_
_entity_poly.entity_id
_entity_poly.type
_entity_poly.pdbx_seq_one_letter_code
_entity_poly.pdbx_strand_id
1 'polypeptide(L)'
;MNGKIKLGVTLFVLGFLGVLTMLTVTLPLENLPEEIAQLSPCVIKLLTLIQPTIFLLIAVIVGTALYNKVRLTVPTISSLLKIERSQISFVQQVKYGVLLGLLVGIVIVCVAFIFKILLSEEFKILENKLELTLLARLGYGGIVEELLLRFGFMTFVVWATSKLTKNLNDLTYWIGIALSTLLFAIGHFPVVYASVSQPSFLLLTYILIGNSVGGLVLGWLYWKKGLEAAIIAHASAHLAMVSIGLFL
;
A
#
# COMPACT_ATOMS: atom_id res chain seq x y z
N MET A 1 22.85 10.40 -16.12
CA MET A 1 22.28 9.29 -15.31
C MET A 1 21.28 8.54 -16.17
N ASN A 2 21.34 7.21 -16.22
CA ASN A 2 20.37 6.36 -16.94
C ASN A 2 18.94 6.72 -16.47
N GLY A 3 17.98 6.89 -17.40
CA GLY A 3 16.60 7.27 -17.07
C GLY A 3 15.97 6.34 -16.04
N LYS A 4 16.24 5.04 -16.11
CA LYS A 4 15.78 4.06 -15.11
C LYS A 4 16.33 4.32 -13.71
N ILE A 5 17.63 4.62 -13.61
CA ILE A 5 18.24 4.95 -12.31
C ILE A 5 17.63 6.23 -11.75
N LYS A 6 17.41 7.24 -12.60
CA LYS A 6 16.75 8.50 -12.19
C LYS A 6 15.35 8.25 -11.65
N LEU A 7 14.56 7.41 -12.32
CA LEU A 7 13.23 7.03 -11.87
C LEU A 7 13.29 6.28 -10.53
N GLY A 8 14.12 5.23 -10.44
CA GLY A 8 14.28 4.43 -9.24
C GLY A 8 14.69 5.26 -8.02
N VAL A 9 15.70 6.13 -8.16
CA VAL A 9 16.12 7.05 -7.09
C VAL A 9 14.97 7.98 -6.68
N THR A 10 14.23 8.53 -7.64
CA THR A 10 13.09 9.43 -7.34
C THR A 10 11.99 8.70 -6.57
N LEU A 11 11.61 7.49 -7.01
CA LEU A 11 10.60 6.68 -6.34
C LEU A 11 11.06 6.22 -4.95
N PHE A 12 12.33 5.87 -4.79
CA PHE A 12 12.90 5.53 -3.49
C PHE A 12 12.85 6.72 -2.54
N VAL A 13 13.25 7.92 -2.97
CA VAL A 13 13.19 9.12 -2.12
C VAL A 13 11.75 9.44 -1.72
N LEU A 14 10.80 9.39 -2.66
CA LEU A 14 9.37 9.61 -2.37
C LEU A 14 8.83 8.58 -1.38
N GLY A 15 9.13 7.29 -1.61
CA GLY A 15 8.74 6.23 -0.69
C GLY A 15 9.42 6.37 0.68
N PHE A 16 10.69 6.77 0.73
CA PHE A 16 11.41 6.93 1.99
C PHE A 16 10.82 8.06 2.82
N LEU A 17 10.45 9.18 2.20
CA LEU A 17 9.65 10.23 2.86
C LEU A 17 8.33 9.67 3.39
N GLY A 18 7.68 8.78 2.65
CA GLY A 18 6.52 8.02 3.10
C GLY A 18 6.82 7.15 4.33
N VAL A 19 7.96 6.44 4.36
CA VAL A 19 8.39 5.65 5.53
C VAL A 19 8.61 6.54 6.75
N LEU A 20 9.23 7.71 6.58
CA LEU A 20 9.45 8.66 7.68
C LEU A 20 8.15 9.15 8.34
N THR A 21 7.01 9.11 7.63
CA THR A 21 5.72 9.48 8.21
C THR A 21 5.30 8.56 9.37
N MET A 22 5.83 7.34 9.45
CA MET A 22 5.61 6.42 10.57
C MET A 22 6.16 6.93 11.90
N LEU A 23 7.09 7.90 11.88
CA LEU A 23 7.55 8.56 13.11
C LEU A 23 6.44 9.31 13.84
N THR A 24 5.37 9.70 13.12
CA THR A 24 4.20 10.37 13.68
C THR A 24 3.22 9.41 14.35
N VAL A 25 3.36 8.10 14.14
CA VAL A 25 2.50 7.08 14.75
C VAL A 25 2.99 6.77 16.17
N THR A 26 2.06 6.54 17.08
CA THR A 26 2.35 6.04 18.42
C THR A 26 2.48 4.52 18.36
N LEU A 27 3.62 3.98 18.78
CA LEU A 27 3.85 2.54 18.77
C LEU A 27 3.28 1.92 20.05
N PRO A 28 2.57 0.78 19.97
CA PRO A 28 2.22 0.00 21.15
C PRO A 28 3.50 -0.68 21.68
N LEU A 29 4.03 -0.19 22.81
CA LEU A 29 5.29 -0.68 23.41
C LEU A 29 5.07 -1.79 24.47
N GLU A 30 3.81 -2.16 24.72
CA GLU A 30 3.38 -2.98 25.87
C GLU A 30 3.90 -4.43 25.84
N ASN A 31 4.36 -4.93 24.69
CA ASN A 31 4.76 -6.33 24.49
C ASN A 31 6.18 -6.48 23.90
N LEU A 32 7.07 -5.51 24.12
CA LEU A 32 8.44 -5.61 23.65
C LEU A 32 9.26 -6.57 24.52
N PRO A 33 10.18 -7.36 23.93
CA PRO A 33 11.20 -8.09 24.69
C PRO A 33 11.94 -7.16 25.66
N GLU A 34 12.33 -7.67 26.82
CA GLU A 34 12.97 -6.87 27.88
C GLU A 34 14.21 -6.11 27.37
N GLU A 35 14.98 -6.72 26.48
CA GLU A 35 16.18 -6.12 25.88
C GLU A 35 15.84 -4.88 25.03
N ILE A 36 14.68 -4.88 24.37
CA ILE A 36 14.21 -3.78 23.53
C ILE A 36 13.51 -2.73 24.39
N ALA A 37 12.79 -3.13 25.42
CA ALA A 37 12.10 -2.24 26.35
C ALA A 37 13.07 -1.29 27.11
N GLN A 38 14.35 -1.68 27.23
CA GLN A 38 15.41 -0.83 27.81
C GLN A 38 15.87 0.31 26.89
N LEU A 39 15.56 0.25 25.59
CA LEU A 39 15.91 1.29 24.64
C LEU A 39 15.00 2.51 24.78
N SER A 40 15.52 3.70 24.43
CA SER A 40 14.66 4.89 24.41
C SER A 40 13.55 4.75 23.34
N PRO A 41 12.35 5.31 23.56
CA PRO A 41 11.26 5.28 22.58
C PRO A 41 11.65 5.85 21.21
N CYS A 42 12.56 6.83 21.19
CA CYS A 42 13.11 7.40 19.96
C CYS A 42 13.91 6.36 19.17
N VAL A 43 14.80 5.61 19.84
CA VAL A 43 15.58 4.54 19.21
C VAL A 43 14.65 3.44 18.67
N ILE A 44 13.64 3.02 19.45
CA ILE A 44 12.67 2.01 19.00
C ILE A 44 11.96 2.49 17.72
N LYS A 45 11.46 3.73 17.69
CA LYS A 45 10.84 4.32 16.50
C LYS A 45 11.77 4.38 15.29
N LEU A 46 13.06 4.64 15.47
CA LEU A 46 14.01 4.64 14.36
C LEU A 46 14.29 3.23 13.84
N LEU A 47 14.35 2.24 14.74
CA LEU A 47 14.54 0.83 14.37
C LEU A 47 13.36 0.29 13.55
N THR A 48 12.12 0.70 13.84
CA THR A 48 10.95 0.25 13.06
C THR A 48 10.96 0.73 11.61
N LEU A 49 11.76 1.75 11.27
CA LEU A 49 11.89 2.25 9.89
C LEU A 49 12.81 1.38 9.01
N ILE A 50 13.68 0.57 9.61
CA ILE A 50 14.70 -0.19 8.88
C ILE A 50 14.05 -1.20 7.94
N GLN A 51 13.15 -2.03 8.48
CA GLN A 51 12.46 -3.07 7.71
C GLN A 51 11.68 -2.51 6.51
N PRO A 52 10.77 -1.53 6.65
CA PRO A 52 10.05 -0.98 5.51
C PRO A 52 10.98 -0.27 4.52
N THR A 53 12.08 0.34 4.96
CA THR A 53 13.07 0.94 4.06
C THR A 53 13.77 -0.12 3.19
N ILE A 54 14.13 -1.27 3.77
CA ILE A 54 14.72 -2.39 3.03
C ILE A 54 13.73 -2.94 2.00
N PHE A 55 12.49 -3.19 2.40
CA PHE A 55 11.45 -3.67 1.48
C PHE A 55 11.17 -2.65 0.37
N LEU A 56 11.13 -1.36 0.69
CA LEU A 56 10.97 -0.29 -0.28
C LEU A 56 12.12 -0.30 -1.29
N LEU A 57 13.36 -0.41 -0.82
CA LEU A 57 14.54 -0.46 -1.68
C LEU A 57 14.44 -1.63 -2.67
N ILE A 58 14.12 -2.83 -2.17
CA ILE A 58 13.95 -4.03 -3.00
C ILE A 58 12.83 -3.83 -4.02
N ALA A 59 11.65 -3.37 -3.58
CA ALA A 59 10.50 -3.16 -4.43
C ALA A 59 10.77 -2.14 -5.54
N VAL A 60 11.45 -1.04 -5.23
CA VAL A 60 11.81 0.00 -6.20
C VAL A 60 12.84 -0.52 -7.20
N ILE A 61 13.86 -1.29 -6.76
CA ILE A 61 14.84 -1.92 -7.65
C ILE A 61 14.13 -2.86 -8.63
N VAL A 62 13.30 -3.78 -8.11
CA VAL A 62 12.56 -4.77 -8.89
C VAL A 62 11.60 -4.09 -9.86
N GLY A 63 10.78 -3.17 -9.37
CA GLY A 63 9.82 -2.43 -10.17
C GLY A 63 10.50 -1.66 -11.31
N THR A 64 11.56 -0.91 -11.01
CA THR A 64 12.31 -0.14 -12.02
C THR A 64 12.97 -1.04 -13.07
N ALA A 65 13.44 -2.22 -12.67
CA ALA A 65 14.05 -3.18 -13.58
C ALA A 65 13.03 -3.80 -14.55
N LEU A 66 11.77 -3.97 -14.12
CA LEU A 66 10.80 -4.85 -14.77
C LEU A 66 9.56 -4.15 -15.35
N TYR A 67 9.11 -3.00 -14.83
CA TYR A 67 7.80 -2.40 -15.18
C TYR A 67 7.59 -2.22 -16.69
N ASN A 68 8.61 -1.69 -17.38
CA ASN A 68 8.55 -1.46 -18.81
C ASN A 68 8.58 -2.76 -19.65
N LYS A 69 9.14 -3.85 -19.11
CA LYS A 69 9.17 -5.17 -19.78
C LYS A 69 7.77 -5.80 -19.84
N VAL A 70 6.86 -5.38 -18.97
CA VAL A 70 5.48 -5.84 -18.90
C VAL A 70 4.47 -4.73 -19.18
N ARG A 71 4.89 -3.66 -19.87
CA ARG A 71 4.02 -2.56 -20.31
C ARG A 71 3.23 -1.87 -19.19
N LEU A 72 3.70 -1.97 -17.94
CA LEU A 72 3.23 -1.14 -16.84
C LEU A 72 3.93 0.22 -16.92
N THR A 73 3.35 1.25 -16.29
CA THR A 73 3.79 2.64 -16.51
C THR A 73 3.82 3.47 -15.23
N VAL A 74 4.70 4.47 -15.21
CA VAL A 74 4.81 5.51 -14.18
C VAL A 74 4.74 6.88 -14.88
N PRO A 75 3.56 7.28 -15.39
CA PRO A 75 3.47 8.23 -16.50
C PRO A 75 3.86 9.67 -16.12
N THR A 76 3.45 10.14 -14.95
CA THR A 76 3.62 11.54 -14.53
C THR A 76 5.06 11.80 -14.09
N ILE A 77 5.59 10.97 -13.19
CA ILE A 77 6.95 11.09 -12.67
C ILE A 77 7.96 10.90 -13.81
N SER A 78 7.76 9.90 -14.69
CA SER A 78 8.66 9.71 -15.84
C SER A 78 8.67 10.92 -16.78
N SER A 79 7.50 11.55 -17.00
CA SER A 79 7.39 12.77 -17.81
C SER A 79 8.06 13.97 -17.14
N LEU A 80 7.87 14.17 -15.83
CA LEU A 80 8.52 15.25 -15.07
C LEU A 80 10.05 15.12 -15.09
N LEU A 81 10.55 13.87 -15.02
CA LEU A 81 11.98 13.58 -15.09
C LEU A 81 12.55 13.62 -16.51
N LYS A 82 11.73 13.90 -17.53
CA LYS A 82 12.09 13.90 -18.96
C LYS A 82 12.66 12.55 -19.43
N ILE A 83 12.13 11.44 -18.89
CA ILE A 83 12.54 10.07 -19.26
C ILE A 83 11.75 9.61 -20.47
N GLU A 84 10.43 9.69 -20.38
CA GLU A 84 9.48 9.29 -21.42
C GLU A 84 8.28 10.25 -21.41
N ARG A 85 7.66 10.47 -22.58
CA ARG A 85 6.45 11.29 -22.67
C ARG A 85 5.28 10.54 -22.06
N SER A 86 4.49 11.21 -21.23
CA SER A 86 3.32 10.56 -20.62
C SER A 86 2.30 10.12 -21.67
N GLN A 87 1.96 8.83 -21.65
CA GLN A 87 0.86 8.26 -22.45
C GLN A 87 -0.51 8.47 -21.79
N ILE A 88 -0.53 8.76 -20.48
CA ILE A 88 -1.75 8.91 -19.67
C ILE A 88 -1.70 10.28 -19.00
N SER A 89 -2.66 11.17 -19.30
CA SER A 89 -2.59 12.53 -18.74
C SER A 89 -2.75 12.51 -17.21
N PHE A 90 -2.08 13.44 -16.54
CA PHE A 90 -2.20 13.59 -15.08
C PHE A 90 -3.65 13.82 -14.65
N VAL A 91 -4.44 14.58 -15.43
CA VAL A 91 -5.87 14.80 -15.20
C VAL A 91 -6.66 13.48 -15.19
N GLN A 92 -6.35 12.54 -16.10
CA GLN A 92 -7.00 11.23 -16.07
C GLN A 92 -6.59 10.43 -14.83
N GLN A 93 -5.31 10.45 -14.45
CA GLN A 93 -4.84 9.76 -13.24
C GLN A 93 -5.54 10.29 -11.99
N VAL A 94 -5.67 11.61 -11.85
CA VAL A 94 -6.42 12.25 -10.76
C VAL A 94 -7.90 11.89 -10.82
N LYS A 95 -8.55 12.01 -11.98
CA LYS A 95 -9.99 11.72 -12.13
C LYS A 95 -10.33 10.29 -11.70
N TYR A 96 -9.62 9.30 -12.24
CA TYR A 96 -9.88 7.90 -11.92
C TYR A 96 -9.40 7.54 -10.51
N GLY A 97 -8.25 8.09 -10.09
CA GLY A 97 -7.70 7.90 -8.76
C GLY A 97 -8.67 8.37 -7.69
N VAL A 98 -9.11 9.63 -7.74
CA VAL A 98 -10.05 10.19 -6.77
C VAL A 98 -11.40 9.46 -6.82
N LEU A 99 -12.00 9.29 -8.00
CA LEU A 99 -13.33 8.67 -8.11
C LEU A 99 -13.35 7.24 -7.54
N LEU A 100 -12.41 6.39 -7.97
CA LEU A 100 -12.37 5.00 -7.53
C LEU A 100 -11.83 4.87 -6.11
N GLY A 101 -10.91 5.74 -5.69
CA GLY A 101 -10.43 5.78 -4.32
C GLY A 101 -11.51 6.15 -3.31
N LEU A 102 -12.30 7.20 -3.59
CA LEU A 102 -13.45 7.56 -2.76
C LEU A 102 -14.47 6.42 -2.69
N LEU A 103 -14.77 5.78 -3.83
CA LEU A 103 -15.66 4.62 -3.88
C LEU A 103 -15.13 3.46 -3.02
N VAL A 104 -13.84 3.13 -3.12
CA VAL A 104 -13.20 2.09 -2.30
C VAL A 104 -13.31 2.44 -0.82
N GLY A 105 -12.98 3.67 -0.43
CA GLY A 105 -13.08 4.12 0.95
C GLY A 105 -14.50 3.99 1.51
N ILE A 106 -15.52 4.37 0.73
CA ILE A 106 -16.94 4.20 1.11
C ILE A 106 -17.30 2.72 1.26
N VAL A 107 -16.87 1.85 0.34
CA VAL A 107 -17.14 0.41 0.44
C VAL A 107 -16.48 -0.19 1.67
N ILE A 108 -15.21 0.14 1.95
CA ILE A 108 -14.49 -0.31 3.15
C ILE A 108 -15.21 0.14 4.42
N VAL A 109 -15.70 1.39 4.44
CA VAL A 109 -16.50 1.94 5.53
C VAL A 109 -17.79 1.13 5.74
N CYS A 110 -18.54 0.83 4.68
CA CYS A 110 -19.75 0.03 4.77
C CYS A 110 -19.47 -1.39 5.29
N VAL A 111 -18.39 -2.01 4.82
CA VAL A 111 -17.94 -3.32 5.33
C VAL A 111 -17.60 -3.22 6.82
N ALA A 112 -16.84 -2.20 7.23
CA ALA A 112 -16.48 -1.99 8.63
C ALA A 112 -17.72 -1.82 9.53
N PHE A 113 -18.73 -1.07 9.08
CA PHE A 113 -19.98 -0.94 9.83
C PHE A 113 -20.70 -2.27 10.05
N ILE A 114 -20.78 -3.13 9.03
CA ILE A 114 -21.41 -4.46 9.15
C ILE A 114 -20.67 -5.31 10.18
N PHE A 115 -19.33 -5.35 10.11
CA PHE A 115 -18.52 -6.18 10.99
C PHE A 115 -18.43 -5.61 12.42
N LYS A 116 -18.49 -4.29 12.60
CA LYS A 116 -18.48 -3.65 13.92
C LYS A 116 -19.69 -4.06 14.78
N ILE A 117 -20.84 -4.34 14.16
CA ILE A 117 -22.02 -4.87 14.86
C ILE A 117 -21.73 -6.27 15.45
N LEU A 118 -20.92 -7.07 14.76
CA LEU A 118 -20.61 -8.45 15.13
C LEU A 118 -19.36 -8.59 16.03
N LEU A 119 -18.45 -7.61 15.99
CA LEU A 119 -17.10 -7.67 16.56
C LEU A 119 -16.77 -6.46 17.47
N SER A 120 -17.76 -5.94 18.19
CA SER A 120 -17.65 -4.65 18.90
C SER A 120 -16.45 -4.56 19.86
N GLU A 121 -16.06 -5.63 20.55
CA GLU A 121 -14.92 -5.62 21.47
C GLU A 121 -13.56 -5.65 20.75
N GLU A 122 -13.38 -6.50 19.74
CA GLU A 122 -12.12 -6.55 18.97
C GLU A 122 -11.88 -5.26 18.17
N PHE A 123 -12.95 -4.64 17.65
CA PHE A 123 -12.86 -3.34 16.99
C PHE A 123 -12.41 -2.24 17.95
N LYS A 124 -12.92 -2.21 19.20
CA LYS A 124 -12.46 -1.24 20.21
C LYS A 124 -10.97 -1.41 20.52
N ILE A 125 -10.48 -2.65 20.59
CA ILE A 125 -9.05 -2.92 20.83
C ILE A 125 -8.21 -2.38 19.66
N LEU A 126 -8.62 -2.65 18.42
CA LEU A 126 -7.92 -2.13 17.23
C LEU A 126 -7.96 -0.60 17.16
N GLU A 127 -9.14 0.01 17.35
CA GLU A 127 -9.32 1.47 17.34
C GLU A 127 -8.39 2.15 18.37
N ASN A 128 -8.29 1.58 19.58
CA ASN A 128 -7.44 2.14 20.65
C ASN A 128 -5.94 1.93 20.42
N LYS A 129 -5.53 0.83 19.77
CA LYS A 129 -4.11 0.49 19.59
C LYS A 129 -3.52 0.99 18.26
N LEU A 130 -4.36 1.30 17.27
CA LEU A 130 -3.94 1.68 15.92
C LEU A 130 -4.42 3.08 15.56
N GLU A 131 -3.90 4.08 16.26
CA GLU A 131 -4.09 5.48 15.89
C GLU A 131 -3.08 5.92 14.83
N LEU A 132 -3.42 5.65 13.56
CA LEU A 132 -2.65 6.17 12.43
C LEU A 132 -2.99 7.64 12.16
N THR A 133 -1.98 8.50 12.19
CA THR A 133 -2.11 9.90 11.78
C THR A 133 -2.49 9.99 10.29
N LEU A 134 -3.13 11.09 9.90
CA LEU A 134 -3.41 11.36 8.49
C LEU A 134 -2.12 11.36 7.65
N LEU A 135 -1.02 11.88 8.20
CA LEU A 135 0.27 11.90 7.50
C LEU A 135 0.79 10.48 7.24
N ALA A 136 0.67 9.57 8.21
CA ALA A 136 1.05 8.17 8.04
C ALA A 136 0.16 7.43 7.03
N ARG A 137 -1.15 7.65 7.09
CA ARG A 137 -2.12 7.09 6.12
C ARG A 137 -1.79 7.51 4.69
N LEU A 138 -1.48 8.79 4.46
CA LEU A 138 -1.18 9.29 3.12
C LEU A 138 0.24 8.96 2.66
N GLY A 139 1.22 9.05 3.55
CA GLY A 139 2.63 8.80 3.25
C GLY A 139 2.95 7.32 3.15
N TYR A 140 2.76 6.58 4.24
CA TYR A 140 3.03 5.14 4.26
C TYR A 140 1.96 4.38 3.45
N GLY A 141 0.68 4.52 3.81
CA GLY A 141 -0.42 3.82 3.11
C GLY A 141 -0.50 4.22 1.63
N GLY A 142 -0.62 5.52 1.36
CA GLY A 142 -0.80 6.03 0.00
C GLY A 142 0.40 5.82 -0.95
N ILE A 143 1.64 5.98 -0.46
CA ILE A 143 2.85 5.92 -1.32
C ILE A 143 3.63 4.62 -1.13
N VAL A 144 4.01 4.28 0.10
CA VAL A 144 4.90 3.15 0.37
C VAL A 144 4.23 1.83 -0.02
N GLU A 145 2.99 1.61 0.39
CA GLU A 145 2.29 0.35 0.07
C GLU A 145 2.09 0.16 -1.42
N GLU A 146 1.82 1.23 -2.18
CA GLU A 146 1.73 1.15 -3.64
C GLU A 146 3.09 0.87 -4.29
N LEU A 147 4.18 1.43 -3.76
CA LEU A 147 5.52 1.09 -4.24
C LEU A 147 5.89 -0.37 -3.95
N LEU A 148 5.53 -0.88 -2.77
CA LEU A 148 5.77 -2.27 -2.38
C LEU A 148 4.94 -3.25 -3.21
N LEU A 149 3.62 -3.08 -3.19
CA LEU A 149 2.67 -4.09 -3.69
C LEU A 149 2.41 -3.94 -5.18
N ARG A 150 2.29 -2.72 -5.70
CA ARG A 150 1.97 -2.49 -7.12
C ARG A 150 3.26 -2.38 -7.91
N PHE A 151 4.07 -1.37 -7.62
CA PHE A 151 5.28 -1.14 -8.41
C PHE A 151 6.29 -2.28 -8.29
N GLY A 152 6.54 -2.80 -7.09
CA GLY A 152 7.46 -3.91 -6.86
C GLY A 152 6.83 -5.27 -7.16
N PHE A 153 5.97 -5.74 -6.25
CA PHE A 153 5.51 -7.13 -6.24
C PHE A 153 4.60 -7.49 -7.42
N MET A 154 3.54 -6.72 -7.68
CA MET A 154 2.65 -6.98 -8.82
C MET A 154 3.42 -6.97 -10.14
N THR A 155 4.30 -5.99 -10.35
CA THR A 155 5.18 -5.95 -11.54
C THR A 155 6.01 -7.22 -11.68
N PHE A 156 6.62 -7.69 -10.57
CA PHE A 156 7.40 -8.94 -10.57
C PHE A 156 6.53 -10.14 -10.94
N VAL A 157 5.34 -10.26 -10.36
CA VAL A 157 4.42 -11.38 -10.65
C VAL A 157 4.01 -11.36 -12.12
N VAL A 158 3.57 -10.20 -12.65
CA VAL A 158 3.21 -10.08 -14.08
C VAL A 158 4.39 -10.46 -14.96
N TRP A 159 5.60 -10.04 -14.60
CA TRP A 159 6.81 -10.39 -15.34
C TRP A 159 7.09 -11.89 -15.29
N ALA A 160 7.08 -12.50 -14.11
CA ALA A 160 7.33 -13.92 -13.93
C ALA A 160 6.29 -14.76 -14.68
N THR A 161 5.00 -14.45 -14.53
CA THR A 161 3.92 -15.12 -15.26
C THR A 161 4.11 -14.97 -16.77
N SER A 162 4.41 -13.77 -17.29
CA SER A 162 4.64 -13.57 -18.72
C SER A 162 5.82 -14.37 -19.27
N LYS A 163 6.84 -14.61 -18.44
CA LYS A 163 8.01 -15.42 -18.82
C LYS A 163 7.68 -16.91 -18.84
N LEU A 164 6.89 -17.38 -17.90
CA LEU A 164 6.46 -18.78 -17.83
C LEU A 164 5.48 -19.12 -18.95
N THR A 165 4.50 -18.25 -19.20
CA THR A 165 3.46 -18.48 -20.22
C THR A 165 3.91 -18.05 -21.63
N LYS A 166 5.02 -17.32 -21.73
CA LYS A 166 5.50 -16.65 -22.96
C LYS A 166 4.44 -15.72 -23.58
N ASN A 167 3.51 -15.22 -22.78
CA ASN A 167 2.42 -14.38 -23.24
C ASN A 167 2.18 -13.24 -22.26
N LEU A 168 1.89 -12.05 -22.77
CA LEU A 168 1.54 -10.87 -21.97
C LEU A 168 0.12 -10.45 -22.36
N ASN A 169 -0.84 -11.01 -21.64
CA ASN A 169 -2.28 -10.82 -21.88
C ASN A 169 -2.99 -10.40 -20.58
N ASP A 170 -4.29 -10.13 -20.67
CA ASP A 170 -5.11 -9.70 -19.53
C ASP A 170 -5.06 -10.66 -18.34
N LEU A 171 -5.03 -11.97 -18.58
CA LEU A 171 -4.90 -12.97 -17.52
C LEU A 171 -3.60 -12.80 -16.73
N THR A 172 -2.50 -12.45 -17.41
CA THR A 172 -1.20 -12.22 -16.76
C THR A 172 -1.28 -11.07 -15.76
N TYR A 173 -1.97 -9.98 -16.13
CA TYR A 173 -2.17 -8.83 -15.23
C TYR A 173 -3.12 -9.18 -14.09
N TRP A 174 -4.22 -9.89 -14.36
CA TRP A 174 -5.15 -10.31 -13.32
C TRP A 174 -4.51 -11.26 -12.29
N ILE A 175 -3.60 -12.14 -12.70
CA ILE A 175 -2.80 -12.96 -11.78
C ILE A 175 -1.94 -12.06 -10.89
N GLY A 176 -1.26 -11.07 -11.47
CA GLY A 176 -0.50 -10.07 -10.73
C GLY A 176 -1.34 -9.29 -9.72
N ILE A 177 -2.53 -8.85 -10.14
CA ILE A 177 -3.49 -8.13 -9.29
C ILE A 177 -3.97 -9.03 -8.15
N ALA A 178 -4.38 -10.26 -8.44
CA ALA A 178 -4.90 -11.20 -7.44
C ALA A 178 -3.85 -11.56 -6.39
N LEU A 179 -2.62 -11.87 -6.81
CA LEU A 179 -1.55 -12.24 -5.88
C LEU A 179 -1.06 -11.05 -5.05
N SER A 180 -0.93 -9.86 -5.65
CA SER A 180 -0.57 -8.65 -4.90
C SER A 180 -1.67 -8.22 -3.93
N THR A 181 -2.94 -8.37 -4.32
CA THR A 181 -4.12 -8.16 -3.45
C THR A 181 -4.09 -9.10 -2.25
N LEU A 182 -3.83 -10.39 -2.48
CA LEU A 182 -3.76 -11.37 -1.40
C LEU A 182 -2.60 -11.07 -0.44
N LEU A 183 -1.41 -10.77 -0.99
CA LEU A 183 -0.25 -10.39 -0.18
C LEU A 183 -0.51 -9.11 0.60
N PHE A 184 -1.17 -8.12 0.00
CA PHE A 184 -1.55 -6.89 0.67
C PHE A 184 -2.48 -7.15 1.86
N ALA A 185 -3.53 -7.95 1.65
CA ALA A 185 -4.50 -8.26 2.69
C ALA A 185 -3.89 -9.09 3.84
N ILE A 186 -3.10 -10.12 3.53
CA ILE A 186 -2.39 -10.91 4.55
C ILE A 186 -1.29 -10.09 5.23
N GLY A 187 -0.67 -9.14 4.52
CA GLY A 187 0.35 -8.24 5.05
C GLY A 187 -0.13 -7.38 6.23
N HIS A 188 -1.44 -7.26 6.43
CA HIS A 188 -2.04 -6.58 7.58
C HIS A 188 -2.22 -7.50 8.80
N PHE A 189 -2.08 -8.81 8.68
CA PHE A 189 -2.25 -9.72 9.82
C PHE A 189 -1.23 -9.49 10.94
N PRO A 190 0.07 -9.23 10.68
CA PRO A 190 1.03 -8.98 11.76
C PRO A 190 0.62 -7.85 12.71
N VAL A 191 0.08 -6.74 12.19
CA VAL A 191 -0.37 -5.62 13.02
C VAL A 191 -1.65 -5.96 13.79
N VAL A 192 -2.52 -6.79 13.22
CA VAL A 192 -3.71 -7.31 13.91
C VAL A 192 -3.30 -8.20 15.08
N TYR A 193 -2.38 -9.16 14.88
CA TYR A 193 -1.87 -10.03 15.95
C TYR A 193 -1.05 -9.27 17.00
N ALA A 194 -0.41 -8.16 16.64
CA ALA A 194 0.26 -7.28 17.60
C ALA A 194 -0.73 -6.50 18.48
N SER A 195 -1.94 -6.26 17.97
CA SER A 195 -2.98 -5.47 18.66
C SER A 195 -3.91 -6.35 19.49
N VAL A 196 -4.38 -7.45 18.89
CA VAL A 196 -5.31 -8.44 19.46
C VAL A 196 -4.56 -9.76 19.61
N SER A 197 -4.44 -10.27 20.84
CA SER A 197 -3.62 -11.45 21.15
C SER A 197 -4.10 -12.73 20.47
N GLN A 198 -5.42 -12.91 20.36
CA GLN A 198 -6.05 -14.04 19.69
C GLN A 198 -7.18 -13.52 18.79
N PRO A 199 -6.86 -12.97 17.61
CA PRO A 199 -7.86 -12.39 16.72
C PRO A 199 -8.82 -13.48 16.23
N SER A 200 -10.11 -13.19 16.27
CA SER A 200 -11.13 -14.13 15.81
C SER A 200 -11.03 -14.38 14.31
N PHE A 201 -11.51 -15.55 13.87
CA PHE A 201 -11.62 -15.85 12.44
C PHE A 201 -12.43 -14.79 11.68
N LEU A 202 -13.47 -14.25 12.32
CA LEU A 202 -14.33 -13.22 11.73
C LEU A 202 -13.58 -11.89 11.59
N LEU A 203 -12.74 -11.51 12.56
CA LEU A 203 -11.88 -10.33 12.44
C LEU A 203 -10.86 -10.48 11.31
N LEU A 204 -10.19 -11.63 11.21
CA LEU A 204 -9.25 -11.88 10.11
C LEU A 204 -9.96 -11.86 8.74
N THR A 205 -11.19 -12.35 8.68
CA THR A 205 -12.04 -12.28 7.47
C THR A 205 -12.37 -10.84 7.10
N TYR A 206 -12.72 -10.00 8.08
CA TYR A 206 -12.94 -8.57 7.86
C TYR A 206 -11.72 -7.89 7.24
N ILE A 207 -10.54 -8.09 7.86
CA ILE A 207 -9.26 -7.51 7.39
C ILE A 207 -8.94 -8.01 5.98
N LEU A 208 -9.18 -9.29 5.70
CA LEU A 208 -8.98 -9.86 4.38
C LEU A 208 -9.88 -9.21 3.33
N ILE A 209 -11.18 -9.07 3.61
CA ILE A 209 -12.17 -8.50 2.68
C ILE A 209 -11.86 -7.02 2.43
N GLY A 210 -11.70 -6.21 3.48
CA GLY A 210 -11.48 -4.76 3.36
C GLY A 210 -10.25 -4.44 2.52
N ASN A 211 -9.13 -5.11 2.81
CA ASN A 211 -7.91 -4.93 2.06
C ASN A 211 -7.96 -5.55 0.66
N SER A 212 -8.74 -6.61 0.44
CA SER A 212 -8.89 -7.19 -0.90
C SER A 212 -9.65 -6.28 -1.85
N VAL A 213 -10.69 -5.57 -1.36
CA VAL A 213 -11.45 -4.60 -2.16
C VAL A 213 -10.53 -3.48 -2.67
N GLY A 214 -9.77 -2.85 -1.78
CA GLY A 214 -8.77 -1.85 -2.16
C GLY A 214 -7.69 -2.45 -3.05
N GLY A 215 -7.14 -3.59 -2.62
CA GLY A 215 -6.30 -4.52 -3.36
C GLY A 215 -6.51 -4.54 -4.87
N LEU A 216 -7.70 -5.02 -5.26
CA LEU A 216 -8.13 -5.24 -6.63
C LEU A 216 -8.23 -3.94 -7.43
N VAL A 217 -8.86 -2.91 -6.86
CA VAL A 217 -9.09 -1.63 -7.55
C VAL A 217 -7.77 -0.90 -7.80
N LEU A 218 -6.90 -0.85 -6.79
CA LEU A 218 -5.59 -0.21 -6.89
C LEU A 218 -4.67 -0.94 -7.88
N GLY A 219 -4.69 -2.29 -7.88
CA GLY A 219 -3.97 -3.08 -8.87
C GLY A 219 -4.46 -2.85 -10.31
N TRP A 220 -5.78 -2.77 -10.50
CA TRP A 220 -6.37 -2.45 -11.80
C TRP A 220 -6.02 -1.02 -12.26
N LEU A 221 -6.03 -0.05 -11.34
CA LEU A 221 -5.61 1.32 -11.62
C LEU A 221 -4.15 1.39 -12.02
N TYR A 222 -3.25 0.68 -11.32
CA TYR A 222 -1.85 0.61 -11.73
C TYR A 222 -1.70 0.06 -13.15
N TRP A 223 -2.44 -1.01 -13.47
CA TRP A 223 -2.42 -1.60 -14.81
C TRP A 223 -2.95 -0.66 -15.90
N LYS A 224 -4.10 -0.01 -15.67
CA LYS A 224 -4.80 0.77 -16.73
C LYS A 224 -4.49 2.26 -16.74
N LYS A 225 -4.03 2.82 -15.62
CA LYS A 225 -3.86 4.26 -15.39
C LYS A 225 -2.47 4.65 -14.86
N GLY A 226 -1.62 3.69 -14.52
CA GLY A 226 -0.26 3.92 -14.04
C GLY A 226 -0.16 4.05 -12.52
N LEU A 227 1.07 4.05 -12.02
CA LEU A 227 1.36 3.96 -10.58
C LEU A 227 0.75 5.11 -9.78
N GLU A 228 0.88 6.32 -10.29
CA GLU A 228 0.42 7.53 -9.61
C GLU A 228 -1.11 7.56 -9.48
N ALA A 229 -1.86 6.94 -10.40
CA ALA A 229 -3.31 6.79 -10.24
C ALA A 229 -3.67 5.86 -9.07
N ALA A 230 -2.90 4.80 -8.85
CA ALA A 230 -3.08 3.90 -7.70
C ALA A 230 -2.72 4.62 -6.39
N ILE A 231 -1.62 5.38 -6.36
CA ILE A 231 -1.23 6.23 -5.20
C ILE A 231 -2.34 7.22 -4.85
N ILE A 232 -2.88 7.93 -5.85
CA ILE A 232 -3.97 8.91 -5.64
C ILE A 232 -5.24 8.20 -5.13
N ALA A 233 -5.58 7.04 -5.68
CA ALA A 233 -6.75 6.28 -5.23
C ALA A 233 -6.61 5.80 -3.79
N HIS A 234 -5.44 5.28 -3.41
CA HIS A 234 -5.20 4.79 -2.06
C HIS A 234 -5.29 5.95 -1.06
N ALA A 235 -4.61 7.05 -1.34
CA ALA A 235 -4.72 8.27 -0.55
C ALA A 235 -6.18 8.76 -0.44
N SER A 236 -6.94 8.74 -1.54
CA SER A 236 -8.35 9.16 -1.55
C SER A 236 -9.26 8.22 -0.75
N ALA A 237 -8.97 6.92 -0.72
CA ALA A 237 -9.70 5.96 0.10
C ALA A 237 -9.53 6.27 1.59
N HIS A 238 -8.31 6.56 2.04
CA HIS A 238 -8.06 7.01 3.42
C HIS A 238 -8.77 8.34 3.73
N LEU A 239 -8.77 9.30 2.82
CA LEU A 239 -9.50 10.56 3.02
C LEU A 239 -11.00 10.33 3.19
N ALA A 240 -11.61 9.44 2.40
CA ALA A 240 -13.02 9.08 2.55
C ALA A 240 -13.29 8.43 3.92
N MET A 241 -12.47 7.46 4.33
CA MET A 241 -12.62 6.76 5.61
C MET A 241 -12.52 7.72 6.81
N VAL A 242 -11.51 8.58 6.82
CA VAL A 242 -11.31 9.60 7.87
C VAL A 242 -12.49 10.58 7.91
N SER A 243 -12.98 11.02 6.75
CA SER A 243 -14.10 11.97 6.69
C SER A 243 -15.42 11.41 7.20
N ILE A 244 -15.62 10.08 7.12
CA ILE A 244 -16.84 9.41 7.59
C ILE A 244 -16.71 9.00 9.08
N GLY A 245 -15.55 9.23 9.72
CA GLY A 245 -15.35 8.98 11.14
C GLY A 245 -15.06 7.51 11.49
N LEU A 246 -14.60 6.72 10.52
CA LEU A 246 -14.13 5.35 10.76
C LEU A 246 -12.60 5.34 10.86
N PHE A 247 -12.11 5.03 12.06
CA PHE A 247 -10.69 4.88 12.36
C PHE A 247 -10.29 3.41 12.31
N LEU A 248 -10.04 2.91 11.11
CA LEU A 248 -9.11 1.81 10.88
C LEU A 248 -8.16 2.24 9.78
#